data_AF-A0A0S8IXH8-F1
#
_entry.id   AF-A0A0S8IXH8-F1
#
_cell.length_a   1.000
_cell.length_b   1.000
_cell.length_c   1.000
_cell.angle_alpha   90.00
_cell.angle_beta   90.00
_cell.angle_gamma   90.00
#
_symmetry.space_group_name_H-M   'P 1'
#
loop_
_entity.id
_entity.type
_entity.pdbx_description
1 polymer ?
#
loop_
_entity_poly.entity_id
_entity_poly.type
_entity_poly.pdbx_seq_one_letter_code
_entity_poly.pdbx_strand_id
1 'polypeptide(L)'
;MSECQHQWEMTNIQFGFVVFEKCFHCNELRTYFSVEDNPILGDKYREGDHFWSRAENAQSFRFDLKCTRCNHVEKFDDLMGLLHCTGCLPDCEVETLRKKYEAQKTWILVAFGFLPEAKTEPIPPHKLDMLTDYFNQRRDTSRSMIKIVSFNLIEDLSLCKGDFIHDVGMLSLEPPPGRKPLF
;
A
#
# COMPACT_ATOMS: atom_id res chain seq x y z
N MET A 1 4.08 -34.10 0.77
CA MET A 1 5.01 -33.01 0.45
C MET A 1 4.88 -32.01 1.59
N SER A 2 5.96 -31.70 2.30
CA SER A 2 5.92 -30.72 3.40
C SER A 2 5.61 -29.34 2.84
N GLU A 3 4.62 -28.64 3.40
CA GLU A 3 4.39 -27.23 3.08
C GLU A 3 5.68 -26.44 3.32
N CYS A 4 6.04 -25.59 2.37
CA CYS A 4 7.25 -24.79 2.49
C CYS A 4 7.05 -23.77 3.62
N GLN A 5 7.93 -23.77 4.63
CA GLN A 5 8.03 -22.64 5.54
C GLN A 5 8.70 -21.50 4.79
N HIS A 6 7.91 -20.65 4.16
CA HIS A 6 8.41 -19.63 3.24
C HIS A 6 9.35 -18.63 3.93
N GLN A 7 10.30 -18.12 3.16
CA GLN A 7 11.18 -17.01 3.54
C GLN A 7 11.21 -16.05 2.36
N TRP A 8 10.59 -14.89 2.53
CA TRP A 8 10.26 -14.00 1.43
C TRP A 8 11.33 -12.94 1.21
N GLU A 9 11.58 -12.58 -0.05
CA GLU A 9 12.32 -11.37 -0.44
C GLU A 9 11.48 -10.56 -1.42
N MET A 10 11.58 -9.23 -1.35
CA MET A 10 10.97 -8.37 -2.37
C MET A 10 11.77 -8.47 -3.66
N THR A 11 11.08 -8.60 -4.78
CA THR A 11 11.64 -8.58 -6.13
C THR A 11 10.82 -7.64 -7.01
N ASN A 12 11.32 -7.30 -8.20
CA ASN A 12 10.61 -6.45 -9.18
C ASN A 12 10.12 -5.13 -8.59
N ILE A 13 10.93 -4.50 -7.73
CA ILE A 13 10.57 -3.26 -7.03
C ILE A 13 10.47 -2.12 -8.03
N GLN A 14 9.36 -1.39 -8.01
CA GLN A 14 9.12 -0.20 -8.84
C GLN A 14 8.67 0.94 -7.94
N PHE A 15 9.44 2.03 -7.94
CA PHE A 15 9.08 3.25 -7.21
C PHE A 15 8.23 4.16 -8.10
N GLY A 16 7.34 4.93 -7.48
CA GLY A 16 6.46 5.84 -8.20
C GLY A 16 5.41 6.46 -7.29
N PHE A 17 4.25 6.75 -7.86
CA PHE A 17 3.15 7.41 -7.20
C PHE A 17 1.86 6.61 -7.36
N VAL A 18 1.10 6.52 -6.27
CA VAL A 18 -0.34 6.29 -6.36
C VAL A 18 -0.98 7.60 -6.78
N VAL A 19 -1.70 7.62 -7.90
CA VAL A 19 -2.42 8.80 -8.39
C VAL A 19 -3.92 8.56 -8.26
N PHE A 20 -4.61 9.53 -7.68
CA PHE A 20 -6.06 9.56 -7.55
C PHE A 20 -6.65 10.49 -8.60
N GLU A 21 -7.61 9.98 -9.36
CA GLU A 21 -8.37 10.79 -10.31
C GLU A 21 -9.84 10.80 -9.97
N LYS A 22 -10.43 11.99 -10.06
CA LYS A 22 -11.86 12.18 -9.83
C LYS A 22 -12.51 12.75 -11.07
N CYS A 23 -13.61 12.14 -11.50
CA CYS A 23 -14.43 12.71 -12.56
C CYS A 23 -15.27 13.86 -11.99
N PHE A 24 -15.14 15.08 -12.52
CA PHE A 24 -15.92 16.21 -11.97
C PHE A 24 -17.41 16.16 -12.33
N HIS A 25 -17.80 15.35 -13.31
CA HIS A 25 -19.19 15.20 -13.74
C HIS A 25 -19.96 14.18 -12.89
N CYS A 26 -19.39 12.99 -12.64
CA CYS A 26 -20.05 11.91 -11.91
C CYS A 26 -19.47 11.62 -10.52
N ASN A 27 -18.42 12.32 -10.09
CA ASN A 27 -17.67 12.10 -8.84
C ASN A 27 -17.02 10.71 -8.70
N GLU A 28 -16.96 9.93 -9.78
CA GLU A 28 -16.26 8.64 -9.78
C GLU A 28 -14.78 8.82 -9.46
N LEU A 29 -14.24 7.88 -8.68
CA LEU A 29 -12.86 7.86 -8.23
C LEU A 29 -12.18 6.64 -8.83
N ARG A 30 -11.03 6.86 -9.48
CA ARG A 30 -10.14 5.79 -9.92
C ARG A 30 -8.73 6.05 -9.47
N THR A 31 -7.92 5.01 -9.46
CA THR A 31 -6.51 5.12 -9.10
C THR A 31 -5.63 4.35 -10.04
N TYR A 32 -4.42 4.85 -10.26
CA TYR A 32 -3.41 4.13 -11.01
C TYR A 32 -2.02 4.40 -10.41
N PHE A 33 -1.06 3.54 -10.78
CA PHE A 33 0.33 3.72 -10.41
C PHE A 33 1.08 4.44 -11.54
N SER A 34 1.74 5.55 -11.22
CA SER A 34 2.58 6.29 -12.15
C SER A 34 4.05 6.15 -11.78
N VAL A 35 4.90 5.85 -12.75
CA VAL A 35 6.36 5.91 -12.62
C VAL A 35 6.92 7.27 -13.06
N GLU A 36 6.06 8.23 -13.40
CA GLU A 36 6.48 9.60 -13.71
C GLU A 36 6.97 10.30 -12.44
N ASP A 37 8.09 11.03 -12.52
CA ASP A 37 8.72 11.68 -11.36
C ASP A 37 7.85 12.78 -10.71
N ASN A 38 6.88 13.33 -11.44
CA ASN A 38 6.01 14.40 -10.95
C ASN A 38 4.63 14.39 -11.65
N PRO A 39 3.68 13.54 -11.20
CA PRO A 39 2.34 13.54 -11.75
C PRO A 39 1.65 14.88 -11.44
N ILE A 40 1.45 15.70 -12.48
CA ILE A 40 0.91 17.06 -12.36
C ILE A 40 -0.53 17.01 -11.82
N LEU A 41 -0.75 17.56 -10.63
CA LEU A 41 -2.07 17.71 -10.05
C LEU A 41 -2.91 18.73 -10.81
N GLY A 42 -4.22 18.49 -10.87
CA GLY A 42 -5.18 19.38 -11.51
C GLY A 42 -5.18 19.31 -13.05
N ASP A 43 -4.34 18.48 -13.66
CA ASP A 43 -4.46 18.18 -15.10
C ASP A 43 -5.84 17.61 -15.38
N LYS A 44 -6.44 18.00 -16.52
CA LYS A 44 -7.82 17.68 -16.88
C LYS A 44 -7.88 17.15 -18.28
N TYR A 45 -8.54 16.01 -18.45
CA TYR A 45 -8.74 15.42 -19.75
C TYR A 45 -10.08 14.70 -19.82
N ARG A 46 -10.52 14.45 -21.05
CA ARG A 46 -11.73 13.70 -21.33
C ARG A 46 -11.36 12.31 -21.83
N GLU A 47 -12.02 11.31 -21.27
CA GLU A 47 -11.91 9.92 -21.69
C GLU A 47 -13.32 9.34 -21.74
N GLY A 48 -13.82 9.06 -22.95
CA GLY A 48 -15.22 8.72 -23.16
C GLY A 48 -16.17 9.80 -22.63
N ASP A 49 -17.05 9.42 -21.71
CA ASP A 49 -18.03 10.30 -21.06
C ASP A 49 -17.54 10.89 -19.72
N HIS A 50 -16.32 10.55 -19.31
CA HIS A 50 -15.72 11.04 -18.07
C HIS A 50 -14.80 12.22 -18.32
N PHE A 51 -14.82 13.16 -17.37
CA PHE A 51 -13.92 14.29 -17.34
C PHE A 51 -13.03 14.19 -16.10
N TRP A 52 -11.89 13.55 -16.27
CA TRP A 52 -10.96 13.24 -15.20
C TRP A 52 -10.14 14.44 -14.81
N SER A 53 -9.82 14.52 -13.52
CA SER A 53 -8.77 15.38 -13.02
C SER A 53 -7.94 14.65 -11.97
N ARG A 54 -6.62 14.80 -12.05
CA ARG A 54 -5.68 14.31 -11.04
C ARG A 54 -5.89 15.09 -9.75
N ALA A 55 -6.53 14.46 -8.77
CA ALA A 55 -6.95 15.10 -7.53
C ALA A 55 -5.84 15.08 -6.48
N GLU A 56 -5.13 13.97 -6.37
CA GLU A 56 -4.09 13.76 -5.36
C GLU A 56 -3.07 12.72 -5.85
N ASN A 57 -1.87 12.75 -5.30
CA ASN A 57 -0.90 11.69 -5.48
C ASN A 57 -0.12 11.45 -4.18
N ALA A 58 0.41 10.24 -4.02
CA ALA A 58 1.26 9.87 -2.89
C ALA A 58 2.39 8.97 -3.36
N GLN A 59 3.61 9.20 -2.85
CA GLN A 59 4.75 8.34 -3.13
C GLN A 59 4.50 6.93 -2.60
N SER A 60 4.85 5.93 -3.40
CA SER A 60 4.67 4.52 -3.06
C SER A 60 5.62 3.67 -3.90
N PHE A 61 5.53 2.36 -3.72
CA PHE A 61 6.27 1.39 -4.50
C PHE A 61 5.45 0.11 -4.67
N ARG A 62 5.70 -0.57 -5.79
CA ARG A 62 5.18 -1.90 -6.10
C ARG A 62 6.31 -2.90 -6.06
N PHE A 63 5.99 -4.15 -5.77
CA PHE A 63 6.95 -5.24 -5.66
C PHE A 63 6.23 -6.58 -5.75
N ASP A 64 6.96 -7.63 -6.06
CA ASP A 64 6.54 -9.02 -5.90
C ASP A 64 7.28 -9.66 -4.72
N LEU A 65 6.80 -10.82 -4.24
CA LEU A 65 7.53 -11.62 -3.27
C LEU A 65 8.07 -12.89 -3.90
N LYS A 66 9.34 -13.19 -3.66
CA LYS A 66 9.96 -14.47 -4.01
C LYS A 66 10.37 -15.22 -2.76
N CYS A 67 10.04 -16.51 -2.67
CA CYS A 67 10.51 -17.37 -1.60
C CYS A 67 11.94 -17.84 -1.90
N THR A 68 12.88 -17.56 -1.02
CA THR A 68 14.29 -17.97 -1.19
C THR A 68 14.53 -19.46 -0.97
N ARG A 69 13.54 -20.18 -0.41
CA ARG A 69 13.63 -21.62 -0.10
C ARG A 69 13.08 -22.51 -1.21
N CYS A 70 11.93 -22.13 -1.79
CA CYS A 70 11.27 -22.93 -2.84
C CYS A 70 11.20 -22.24 -4.20
N ASN A 71 11.72 -21.01 -4.33
CA ASN A 71 11.66 -20.19 -5.54
C ASN A 71 10.26 -19.81 -6.03
N HIS A 72 9.20 -20.06 -5.23
CA HIS A 72 7.86 -19.55 -5.54
C HIS A 72 7.88 -18.03 -5.67
N VAL A 73 7.24 -17.49 -6.69
CA VAL A 73 7.07 -16.05 -6.89
C VAL A 73 5.58 -15.75 -6.79
N GLU A 74 5.23 -14.92 -5.82
CA GLU A 74 3.90 -14.37 -5.69
C GLU A 74 3.86 -12.97 -6.30
N LYS A 75 2.99 -12.80 -7.29
CA LYS A 75 2.80 -11.52 -7.95
C LYS A 75 1.78 -10.69 -7.20
N PHE A 76 2.10 -9.41 -7.00
CA PHE A 76 1.20 -8.45 -6.37
C PHE A 76 0.70 -7.42 -7.41
N ASP A 77 0.21 -7.92 -8.54
CA ASP A 77 -0.38 -7.11 -9.60
C ASP A 77 -1.64 -6.34 -9.13
N ASP A 78 -2.27 -6.82 -8.05
CA ASP A 78 -3.43 -6.27 -7.35
C ASP A 78 -3.07 -5.30 -6.21
N LEU A 79 -1.78 -5.15 -5.87
CA LEU A 79 -1.28 -4.22 -4.86
C LEU A 79 -0.72 -2.96 -5.51
N MET A 80 -1.30 -1.83 -5.14
CA MET A 80 -0.84 -0.50 -5.58
C MET A 80 0.03 0.19 -4.53
N GLY A 81 -0.18 -0.11 -3.25
CA GLY A 81 0.64 0.42 -2.17
C GLY A 81 0.22 -0.08 -0.80
N LEU A 82 0.99 0.31 0.21
CA LEU A 82 0.70 0.04 1.61
C LEU A 82 0.43 1.36 2.32
N LEU A 83 -0.70 1.44 3.00
CA LEU A 83 -1.15 2.62 3.71
C LEU A 83 -1.07 2.38 5.22
N HIS A 84 -0.41 3.24 5.96
CA HIS A 84 -0.39 3.23 7.41
C HIS A 84 -1.53 4.09 7.96
N CYS A 85 -2.42 3.49 8.75
CA CYS A 85 -3.47 4.25 9.43
C CYS A 85 -2.89 4.99 10.65
N THR A 86 -2.81 6.31 10.58
CA THR A 86 -2.31 7.19 11.65
C THR A 86 -3.38 7.61 12.66
N GLY A 87 -4.62 7.11 12.48
CA GLY A 87 -5.79 7.51 13.26
C GLY A 87 -6.72 8.41 12.43
N CYS A 88 -7.87 7.88 12.02
CA CYS A 88 -8.87 8.60 11.26
C CYS A 88 -10.19 8.73 12.04
N LEU A 89 -11.33 8.47 11.40
CA LEU A 89 -12.64 8.57 12.03
C LEU A 89 -12.85 7.44 13.07
N PRO A 90 -13.55 7.71 14.20
CA PRO A 90 -13.74 6.72 15.26
C PRO A 90 -14.51 5.46 14.85
N ASP A 91 -15.36 5.58 13.82
CA ASP A 91 -16.20 4.52 13.25
C ASP A 91 -15.54 3.78 12.07
N CYS A 92 -14.36 4.20 11.63
CA CYS A 92 -13.60 3.47 10.62
C CYS A 92 -13.16 2.09 11.18
N GLU A 93 -13.44 1.02 10.44
CA GLU A 93 -13.11 -0.34 10.86
C GLU A 93 -11.59 -0.54 11.04
N VAL A 94 -10.78 0.08 10.18
CA VAL A 94 -9.31 0.05 10.31
C VAL A 94 -8.86 0.70 11.62
N GLU A 95 -9.46 1.81 12.04
CA GLU A 95 -9.13 2.48 13.31
C GLU A 95 -9.57 1.62 14.51
N THR A 96 -10.73 0.97 14.42
CA THR A 96 -11.19 0.02 15.42
C THR A 96 -10.22 -1.15 15.57
N LEU A 97 -9.74 -1.71 14.46
CA LEU A 97 -8.71 -2.74 14.47
C LEU A 97 -7.38 -2.23 15.02
N ARG A 98 -6.94 -1.04 14.61
CA ARG A 98 -5.69 -0.43 15.11
C ARG A 98 -5.70 -0.36 16.63
N LYS A 99 -6.76 0.19 17.24
CA LYS A 99 -6.90 0.26 18.71
C LYS A 99 -6.90 -1.13 19.37
N LYS A 100 -7.57 -2.11 18.77
CA LYS A 100 -7.61 -3.49 19.28
C LYS A 100 -6.22 -4.15 19.27
N TYR A 101 -5.46 -3.94 18.20
CA TYR A 101 -4.13 -4.54 18.00
C TYR A 101 -2.99 -3.76 18.66
N GLU A 102 -3.21 -2.48 18.98
CA GLU A 102 -2.27 -1.64 19.73
C GLU A 102 -1.95 -2.25 21.11
N ALA A 103 -2.95 -2.79 21.81
CA ALA A 103 -2.76 -3.51 23.08
C ALA A 103 -1.84 -4.74 22.94
N GLN A 104 -1.72 -5.29 21.74
CA GLN A 104 -0.87 -6.45 21.40
C GLN A 104 0.44 -6.01 20.71
N LYS A 105 0.78 -4.71 20.77
CA LYS A 105 1.95 -4.11 20.11
C LYS A 105 1.99 -4.40 18.60
N THR A 106 0.82 -4.50 17.97
CA THR A 106 0.69 -4.82 16.55
C THR A 106 0.24 -3.61 15.76
N TRP A 107 1.00 -3.27 14.74
CA TRP A 107 0.75 -2.16 13.82
C TRP A 107 -0.12 -2.63 12.66
N ILE A 108 -1.12 -1.84 12.28
CA ILE A 108 -2.00 -2.13 11.15
C ILE A 108 -1.51 -1.38 9.92
N LEU A 109 -1.22 -2.12 8.86
CA LEU A 109 -1.03 -1.56 7.52
C LEU A 109 -2.14 -2.06 6.61
N VAL A 110 -2.58 -1.20 5.70
CA VAL A 110 -3.66 -1.47 4.78
C VAL A 110 -3.05 -1.71 3.40
N ALA A 111 -3.34 -2.87 2.81
CA ALA A 111 -3.01 -3.18 1.44
C ALA A 111 -4.02 -2.52 0.50
N PHE A 112 -3.54 -1.55 -0.28
CA PHE A 112 -4.37 -0.73 -1.15
C PHE A 112 -4.31 -1.24 -2.59
N GLY A 113 -5.47 -1.49 -3.19
CA GLY A 113 -5.60 -1.97 -4.57
C GLY A 113 -6.08 -0.89 -5.54
N PHE A 114 -6.19 -1.25 -6.82
CA PHE A 114 -6.59 -0.34 -7.90
C PHE A 114 -8.10 -0.07 -7.89
N LEU A 115 -8.52 1.18 -7.83
CA LEU A 115 -9.92 1.57 -7.94
C LEU A 115 -10.32 1.80 -9.41
N PRO A 116 -11.55 1.40 -9.79
CA PRO A 116 -12.60 0.85 -8.92
C PRO A 116 -12.52 -0.67 -8.65
N GLU A 117 -11.68 -1.41 -9.39
CA GLU A 117 -11.66 -2.88 -9.45
C GLU A 117 -11.51 -3.54 -8.08
N ALA A 118 -10.65 -2.99 -7.22
CA ALA A 118 -10.34 -3.56 -5.92
C ALA A 118 -11.52 -3.53 -4.95
N LYS A 119 -12.58 -2.74 -5.23
CA LYS A 119 -13.83 -2.78 -4.45
C LYS A 119 -14.60 -4.07 -4.70
N THR A 120 -14.59 -4.58 -5.93
CA THR A 120 -15.27 -5.82 -6.32
C THR A 120 -14.36 -7.03 -6.24
N GLU A 121 -13.06 -6.84 -6.47
CA GLU A 121 -12.03 -7.87 -6.49
C GLU A 121 -10.88 -7.48 -5.54
N PRO A 122 -11.08 -7.53 -4.21
CA PRO A 122 -10.03 -7.17 -3.27
C PRO A 122 -8.86 -8.14 -3.32
N ILE A 123 -7.70 -7.66 -2.86
CA ILE A 123 -6.51 -8.49 -2.66
C ILE A 123 -6.88 -9.73 -1.82
N PRO A 124 -6.63 -10.95 -2.33
CA PRO A 124 -7.01 -12.18 -1.64
C PRO A 124 -6.41 -12.31 -0.23
N PRO A 125 -7.13 -12.91 0.74
CA PRO A 125 -6.64 -13.04 2.12
C PRO A 125 -5.27 -13.71 2.25
N HIS A 126 -4.99 -14.75 1.45
CA HIS A 126 -3.71 -15.45 1.48
C HIS A 126 -2.53 -14.52 1.11
N LYS A 127 -2.72 -13.58 0.18
CA LYS A 127 -1.71 -12.57 -0.15
C LYS A 127 -1.49 -11.57 0.99
N LEU A 128 -2.54 -11.19 1.71
CA LEU A 128 -2.42 -10.33 2.89
C LEU A 128 -1.65 -11.02 4.03
N ASP A 129 -1.88 -12.32 4.21
CA ASP A 129 -1.12 -13.13 5.17
C ASP A 129 0.35 -13.28 4.74
N MET A 130 0.63 -13.46 3.44
CA MET A 130 2.01 -13.47 2.93
C MET A 130 2.75 -12.15 3.16
N LEU A 131 2.09 -11.01 2.95
CA LEU A 131 2.65 -9.70 3.29
C LEU A 131 2.88 -9.58 4.80
N THR A 132 1.93 -10.04 5.61
CA THR A 132 2.07 -10.08 7.07
C THR A 132 3.31 -10.90 7.48
N ASP A 133 3.51 -12.07 6.90
CA ASP A 133 4.68 -12.91 7.16
C ASP A 133 5.97 -12.19 6.75
N TYR A 134 6.01 -11.62 5.54
CA TYR A 134 7.17 -10.89 5.04
C TYR A 134 7.61 -9.78 6.00
N PHE A 135 6.68 -8.94 6.48
CA PHE A 135 7.01 -7.83 7.37
C PHE A 135 7.41 -8.25 8.79
N ASN A 136 7.05 -9.47 9.22
CA ASN A 136 7.39 -9.98 10.54
C ASN A 136 8.61 -10.92 10.54
N GLN A 137 9.01 -11.50 9.40
CA GLN A 137 10.06 -12.52 9.36
C GLN A 137 11.44 -12.06 9.87
N ARG A 138 11.75 -10.75 9.80
CA ARG A 138 13.00 -10.15 10.31
C ARG A 138 12.77 -9.23 11.53
N ARG A 139 11.54 -9.16 12.01
CA ARG A 139 11.15 -8.29 13.12
C ARG A 139 11.30 -9.04 14.43
N ASP A 140 11.69 -8.33 15.49
CA ASP A 140 11.53 -8.85 16.86
C ASP A 140 10.03 -8.81 17.23
N THR A 141 9.34 -9.91 16.93
CA THR A 141 7.89 -10.05 17.15
C THR A 141 7.50 -10.03 18.63
N SER A 142 8.45 -10.22 19.55
CA SER A 142 8.22 -10.04 20.99
C SER A 142 8.01 -8.57 21.38
N ARG A 143 8.56 -7.64 20.59
CA ARG A 143 8.43 -6.19 20.80
C ARG A 143 7.26 -5.61 20.04
N SER A 144 7.09 -6.02 18.79
CA SER A 144 5.99 -5.53 17.96
C SER A 144 5.81 -6.37 16.70
N MET A 145 4.60 -6.36 16.16
CA MET A 145 4.26 -7.03 14.90
C MET A 145 3.61 -6.08 13.91
N ILE A 146 3.53 -6.47 12.65
CA ILE A 146 2.69 -5.84 11.64
C ILE A 146 1.56 -6.80 11.28
N LYS A 147 0.34 -6.32 11.12
CA LYS A 147 -0.75 -7.06 10.46
C LYS A 147 -1.21 -6.27 9.24
N ILE A 148 -1.23 -6.95 8.10
CA ILE A 148 -1.74 -6.39 6.85
C ILE A 148 -3.23 -6.69 6.75
N VAL A 149 -4.02 -5.68 6.40
CA VAL A 149 -5.48 -5.79 6.19
C VAL A 149 -5.88 -5.22 4.84
N SER A 150 -7.07 -5.55 4.35
CA SER A 150 -7.59 -5.02 3.08
C SER A 150 -8.06 -3.58 3.22
N PHE A 151 -7.89 -2.77 2.17
CA PHE A 151 -8.46 -1.43 2.10
C PHE A 151 -9.99 -1.40 2.07
N ASN A 152 -10.67 -2.52 1.80
CA ASN A 152 -12.14 -2.60 1.84
C ASN A 152 -12.73 -2.35 3.24
N LEU A 153 -11.90 -2.34 4.28
CA LEU A 153 -12.28 -1.91 5.63
C LEU A 153 -12.40 -0.39 5.75
N ILE A 154 -12.09 0.37 4.70
CA ILE A 154 -12.26 1.81 4.61
C ILE A 154 -13.48 2.10 3.73
N GLU A 155 -14.61 2.45 4.36
CA GLU A 155 -15.86 2.72 3.64
C GLU A 155 -15.77 3.99 2.78
N ASP A 156 -15.25 5.09 3.35
CA ASP A 156 -15.07 6.37 2.68
C ASP A 156 -13.60 6.78 2.64
N LEU A 157 -12.98 6.54 1.49
CA LEU A 157 -11.60 6.92 1.22
C LEU A 157 -11.37 8.43 1.26
N SER A 158 -12.38 9.26 0.99
CA SER A 158 -12.24 10.72 1.01
C SER A 158 -12.01 11.28 2.42
N LEU A 159 -12.35 10.50 3.43
CA LEU A 159 -12.16 10.84 4.85
C LEU A 159 -10.95 10.11 5.46
N CYS A 160 -10.29 9.25 4.68
CA CYS A 160 -9.11 8.54 5.13
C CYS A 160 -7.93 9.51 5.28
N LYS A 161 -7.23 9.42 6.40
CA LYS A 161 -6.03 10.21 6.71
C LYS A 161 -4.77 9.35 6.82
N GLY A 162 -4.83 8.14 6.27
CA GLY A 162 -3.69 7.25 6.25
C GLY A 162 -2.60 7.78 5.33
N ASP A 163 -1.36 7.40 5.62
CA ASP A 163 -0.21 7.79 4.82
C ASP A 163 0.33 6.58 4.07
N PHE A 164 0.59 6.72 2.77
CA PHE A 164 1.27 5.67 2.03
C PHE A 164 2.71 5.53 2.53
N ILE A 165 3.12 4.28 2.76
CA ILE A 165 4.50 3.96 3.12
C ILE A 165 5.38 4.33 1.94
N HIS A 166 6.32 5.21 2.24
CA HIS A 166 7.40 5.62 1.36
C HIS A 166 8.72 5.64 2.15
N ASP A 167 9.85 5.74 1.46
CA ASP A 167 11.17 5.85 2.06
C ASP A 167 11.77 7.24 1.77
N VAL A 168 12.69 7.68 2.63
CA VAL A 168 13.39 8.95 2.44
C VAL A 168 14.36 8.81 1.26
N GLY A 169 14.14 9.60 0.21
CA GLY A 169 14.92 9.52 -1.02
C GLY A 169 14.46 8.42 -1.99
N MET A 170 13.26 7.86 -1.80
CA MET A 170 12.67 6.81 -2.63
C MET A 170 12.60 7.15 -4.13
N LEU A 171 12.38 8.42 -4.47
CA LEU A 171 12.37 8.93 -5.84
C LEU A 171 13.59 9.81 -6.16
N SER A 172 14.62 9.78 -5.29
CA SER A 172 15.83 10.56 -5.50
C SER A 172 16.68 9.89 -6.57
N LEU A 173 17.06 10.66 -7.60
CA LEU A 173 18.09 10.26 -8.57
C LEU A 173 19.50 10.33 -7.97
N GLU A 174 19.65 11.02 -6.84
CA GLU A 174 20.90 11.12 -6.09
C GLU A 174 20.93 10.07 -4.98
N PRO A 175 22.04 9.32 -4.82
CA PRO A 175 22.16 8.35 -3.74
C PRO A 175 21.98 9.05 -2.39
N PRO A 176 21.23 8.45 -1.45
CA PRO A 176 21.02 9.06 -0.15
C PRO A 176 22.39 9.30 0.51
N PRO A 177 22.65 10.49 1.06
CA PRO A 177 23.86 10.73 1.82
C PRO A 177 23.90 9.65 2.90
N GLY A 178 24.99 8.88 2.93
CA GLY A 178 25.11 7.67 3.74
C GLY A 178 24.52 7.89 5.13
N ARG A 179 23.74 6.91 5.61
CA ARG A 179 23.01 6.97 6.88
C ARG A 179 23.90 7.63 7.93
N LYS A 180 23.55 8.83 8.39
CA LYS A 180 24.24 9.43 9.53
C LYS A 180 24.14 8.43 10.67
N PRO A 181 25.25 8.05 11.30
CA PRO A 181 25.18 7.18 12.46
C PRO A 181 24.22 7.85 13.45
N LEU A 182 23.25 7.07 13.90
CA LEU A 182 22.55 7.40 15.12
C LEU A 182 23.62 7.24 16.19
N PHE A 183 24.06 8.36 16.77
CA PHE A 183 25.22 8.56 17.65
C PHE A 183 26.54 8.92 16.94
#